data_AF-A0A1Z8ARA9-F1
#
_entry.id   AF-A0A1Z8ARA9-F1
#
_cell.length_a   1.000
_cell.length_b   1.000
_cell.length_c   1.000
_cell.angle_alpha   90.00
_cell.angle_beta   90.00
_cell.angle_gamma   90.00
#
_symmetry.space_group_name_H-M   'P 1'
#
loop_
_entity.id
_entity.type
_entity.pdbx_description
1 polymer ?
#
loop_
_entity_poly.entity_id
_entity_poly.type
_entity_poly.pdbx_seq_one_letter_code
_entity_poly.pdbx_strand_id
1 'polypeptide(L)' 'MGLLDDLMKSTEKMIDEMDSGSEKSRSQSFLEEFWDKRNELQDAKDTSYGNEKKGISQLLDLFNRKGRDNDMEPY' A
#
# COMPACT_ATOMS: atom_id res chain seq x y z
N MET A 1 18.66 -2.48 -7.28
CA MET A 1 17.21 -2.76 -7.28
C MET A 1 16.51 -1.41 -7.22
N GLY A 2 15.46 -1.21 -8.02
CA GLY A 2 14.84 0.10 -8.21
C GLY A 2 13.79 0.42 -7.16
N LEU A 3 13.55 1.69 -6.88
CA LEU A 3 12.59 2.19 -5.90
C LEU A 3 11.18 1.58 -6.07
N LEU A 4 10.76 1.38 -7.32
CA LEU A 4 9.49 0.70 -7.65
C LEU A 4 9.43 -0.76 -7.15
N ASP A 5 10.51 -1.52 -7.27
CA ASP A 5 10.56 -2.94 -6.90
C ASP A 5 10.49 -3.11 -5.38
N ASP A 6 11.14 -2.21 -4.63
CA ASP A 6 11.10 -2.19 -3.17
C ASP A 6 9.72 -1.76 -2.64
N LEU A 7 9.10 -0.75 -3.28
CA LEU A 7 7.72 -0.36 -3.00
C LEU A 7 6.74 -1.51 -3.30
N MET A 8 6.94 -2.21 -4.40
CA MET A 8 6.09 -3.35 -4.80
C MET A 8 6.16 -4.48 -3.76
N LYS A 9 7.35 -4.94 -3.40
CA LYS A 9 7.53 -6.01 -2.40
C LYS A 9 6.96 -5.65 -1.03
N SER A 10 7.19 -4.42 -0.56
CA SER A 10 6.69 -4.00 0.75
C SER A 10 5.16 -3.88 0.77
N THR A 11 4.58 -3.39 -0.32
CA THR A 11 3.12 -3.30 -0.50
C THR A 11 2.47 -4.67 -0.62
N GLU A 12 3.05 -5.59 -1.40
CA GLU A 12 2.57 -6.97 -1.54
C GLU A 12 2.57 -7.70 -0.19
N LYS A 13 3.65 -7.60 0.58
CA LYS A 13 3.73 -8.19 1.92
C LYS A 13 2.61 -7.69 2.83
N MET A 14 2.31 -6.39 2.76
CA MET A 14 1.25 -5.79 3.55
C MET A 14 -0.14 -6.24 3.08
N ILE A 15 -0.36 -6.39 1.77
CA ILE A 15 -1.59 -6.96 1.20
C ILE A 15 -1.77 -8.41 1.65
N ASP A 16 -0.71 -9.23 1.66
CA ASP A 16 -0.76 -10.59 2.18
C ASP A 16 -1.12 -10.60 3.68
N GLU A 17 -0.55 -9.68 4.46
CA GLU A 17 -0.91 -9.53 5.88
C GLU A 17 -2.37 -9.08 6.06
N MET A 18 -2.89 -8.17 5.22
CA MET A 18 -4.32 -7.81 5.18
C MET A 18 -5.20 -9.03 4.91
N ASP A 19 -4.96 -9.71 3.79
CA ASP A 19 -5.75 -10.84 3.30
C ASP A 19 -5.64 -12.07 4.23
N SER A 20 -4.60 -12.15 5.06
CA SER A 20 -4.47 -13.22 6.07
C SER A 20 -5.59 -13.22 7.12
N GLY A 21 -6.29 -12.10 7.30
CA GLY A 21 -7.36 -11.96 8.30
C GLY A 21 -6.89 -12.15 9.74
N SER A 22 -5.60 -12.03 9.99
CA SER A 22 -5.01 -12.16 11.33
C SER A 22 -5.52 -11.07 12.29
N GLU A 23 -5.45 -11.33 13.60
CA GLU A 23 -5.74 -10.27 14.60
C GLU A 23 -4.84 -9.05 14.42
N LYS A 24 -3.61 -9.26 13.91
CA LYS A 24 -2.69 -8.18 13.59
C LYS A 24 -3.22 -7.30 12.47
N SER A 25 -3.80 -7.85 11.40
CA SER A 25 -4.34 -7.04 10.29
C SER A 25 -5.59 -6.25 10.67
N ARG A 26 -6.23 -6.57 11.79
CA ARG A 26 -7.35 -5.81 12.36
C ARG A 26 -6.93 -4.85 13.47
N SER A 27 -5.64 -4.79 13.80
CA SER A 27 -5.13 -3.92 14.85
C SER A 27 -5.07 -2.47 14.39
N GLN A 28 -5.24 -1.53 15.33
CA GLN A 28 -5.08 -0.11 15.06
C GLN A 28 -3.68 0.23 14.52
N SER A 29 -2.64 -0.42 15.05
CA SER A 29 -1.27 -0.22 14.58
C SER A 29 -1.11 -0.61 13.11
N PHE A 30 -1.80 -1.67 12.66
CA PHE A 30 -1.77 -2.07 11.27
C PHE A 30 -2.53 -1.09 10.36
N LEU A 31 -3.63 -0.51 10.83
CA LEU A 31 -4.31 0.59 10.14
C LEU A 31 -3.38 1.80 9.98
N GLU A 32 -2.63 2.17 11.02
CA GLU A 32 -1.63 3.25 10.95
C GLU A 32 -0.54 2.92 9.94
N GLU A 33 0.04 1.70 9.99
CA GLU A 33 1.01 1.24 8.99
C GLU A 33 0.43 1.30 7.56
N PHE A 34 -0.86 1.00 7.39
CA PHE A 34 -1.52 1.01 6.09
C PHE A 34 -1.57 2.43 5.54
N TRP A 35 -2.01 3.39 6.37
CA TRP A 35 -2.10 4.79 5.98
C TRP A 35 -0.73 5.41 5.73
N ASP A 36 0.27 5.06 6.54
CA ASP A 36 1.66 5.47 6.31
C ASP A 36 2.18 4.93 4.98
N LYS A 37 1.94 3.65 4.68
CA LYS A 37 2.37 3.06 3.40
C LYS A 37 1.66 3.67 2.20
N ARG A 38 0.36 3.95 2.32
CA ARG A 38 -0.40 4.66 1.29
C ARG A 38 0.19 6.04 1.01
N ASN A 39 0.54 6.79 2.06
CA ASN A 39 1.14 8.11 1.93
C ASN A 39 2.52 8.02 1.27
N GLU A 40 3.35 7.05 1.67
CA GLU A 40 4.66 6.78 1.04
C GLU A 40 4.51 6.50 -0.47
N LEU A 41 3.52 5.69 -0.87
CA LEU A 41 3.23 5.42 -2.28
C LEU A 41 2.74 6.66 -3.03
N GLN A 42 1.94 7.50 -2.39
CA GLN A 42 1.46 8.75 -2.98
C GLN A 42 2.60 9.75 -3.17
N ASP A 43 3.48 9.91 -2.17
CA ASP A 43 4.68 10.75 -2.27
C ASP A 43 5.65 10.22 -3.34
N ALA A 44 5.85 8.90 -3.40
CA ALA A 44 6.67 8.28 -4.42
C ALA A 44 6.09 8.50 -5.84
N LYS A 45 4.77 8.44 -5.99
CA LYS A 45 4.08 8.75 -7.26
C LYS A 45 4.23 10.22 -7.65
N ASP A 46 4.17 11.14 -6.69
CA ASP A 46 4.28 12.58 -6.94
C ASP A 46 5.72 12.99 -7.27
N THR A 47 6.72 12.27 -6.74
CA THR A 47 8.14 12.50 -7.01
C THR A 47 8.68 11.72 -8.21
N SER A 48 7.95 10.71 -8.71
CA SER A 48 8.34 9.89 -9.86
C SER A 48 7.82 10.42 -11.20
N TYR A 49 8.44 9.98 -12.30
CA TYR A 49 8.08 10.39 -13.66
C TYR A 49 8.02 9.19 -14.63
N GLY A 50 7.40 9.40 -15.79
CA GLY A 50 7.38 8.40 -16.87
C GLY A 50 6.74 7.05 -16.46
N ASN A 51 7.46 5.95 -16.73
CA ASN A 51 6.98 4.60 -16.47
C ASN A 51 6.96 4.26 -14.98
N GLU A 52 7.87 4.83 -14.17
CA GLU A 52 7.89 4.62 -12.72
C GLU A 52 6.63 5.20 -12.09
N LYS A 53 6.25 6.43 -12.47
CA LYS A 53 4.98 7.04 -12.01
C LYS A 53 3.77 6.17 -12.34
N LYS A 54 3.71 5.60 -13.54
CA LYS A 54 2.63 4.69 -13.93
C LYS A 54 2.60 3.43 -13.06
N GLY A 55 3.76 2.80 -12.84
CA GLY A 55 3.89 1.63 -11.97
C GLY A 55 3.43 1.92 -10.54
N ILE A 56 3.92 3.00 -9.93
CA ILE A 56 3.51 3.38 -8.57
C ILE A 56 2.03 3.73 -8.51
N SER A 57 1.48 4.40 -9.53
CA SER A 57 0.05 4.70 -9.58
C SER A 57 -0.80 3.42 -9.60
N GLN A 58 -0.43 2.43 -10.41
CA GLN A 58 -1.11 1.14 -10.43
C GLN A 58 -1.00 0.41 -9.09
N LEU A 59 0.16 0.51 -8.44
CA LEU A 59 0.40 -0.06 -7.12
C LEU A 59 -0.48 0.58 -6.05
N LEU A 60 -0.56 1.91 -6.05
CA LEU A 60 -1.39 2.69 -5.15
C LEU A 60 -2.88 2.39 -5.37
N ASP A 61 -3.32 2.26 -6.61
CA ASP A 61 -4.69 1.87 -6.94
C ASP A 61 -5.03 0.47 -6.41
N LEU A 62 -4.11 -0.50 -6.58
CA LEU A 62 -4.26 -1.85 -6.03
C LEU A 62 -4.31 -1.85 -4.50
N PHE A 63 -3.39 -1.12 -3.86
CA PHE A 63 -3.31 -1.02 -2.41
C PHE A 63 -4.56 -0.38 -1.81
N ASN A 64 -5.03 0.72 -2.40
CA ASN A 64 -6.30 1.35 -2.01
C ASN A 64 -7.48 0.39 -2.16
N ARG A 65 -7.56 -0.37 -3.25
CA ARG A 65 -8.64 -1.35 -3.46
C ARG A 65 -8.61 -2.43 -2.37
N LYS A 66 -7.44 -2.98 -2.08
CA LYS A 66 -7.27 -3.98 -1.03
C LYS A 66 -7.58 -3.45 0.37
N GLY A 67 -7.26 -2.19 0.64
CA GLY A 67 -7.67 -1.52 1.87
C GLY A 67 -9.19 -1.46 2.02
N ARG A 68 -9.93 -1.11 0.96
CA ARG A 68 -11.40 -1.10 1.00
C ARG A 68 -11.99 -2.50 1.19
N ASP A 69 -11.45 -3.48 0.47
CA ASP A 69 -11.88 -4.88 0.58
C ASP A 69 -11.68 -5.43 2.01
N ASN A 70 -10.78 -4.83 2.80
CA ASN A 70 -10.44 -5.22 4.17
C ASN A 70 -10.90 -4.20 5.24
N ASP A 71 -11.84 -3.31 4.94
CA ASP A 71 -12.43 -2.35 5.91
C ASP A 71 -11.40 -1.37 6.54
N MET A 72 -10.36 -1.00 5.77
CA MET A 72 -9.28 -0.10 6.21
C MET A 72 -9.61 1.40 6.02
N GLU A 73 -10.81 1.73 5.52
CA GLU A 73 -11.26 3.12 5.37
C GLU A 73 -11.69 3.69 6.73
N PRO A 74 -11.20 4.87 7.16
CA PRO A 74 -11.69 5.54 8.34
C PRO A 74 -13.12 6.01 8.05
N TYR A 75 -14.08 5.50 8.83
CA TYR A 75 -15.46 5.95 8.87
C TYR A 75 -15.58 7.45 9.15
#